data_AF-A0A0L0VBD6-F1
#
_entry.id   AF-A0A0L0VBD6-F1
#
_cell.length_a   1.000
_cell.length_b   1.000
_cell.length_c   1.000
_cell.angle_alpha   90.00
_cell.angle_beta   90.00
_cell.angle_gamma   90.00
#
_symmetry.space_group_name_H-M   'P 1'
#
loop_
_entity.id
_entity.type
_entity.pdbx_description
1 polymer ?
#
loop_
_entity_poly.entity_id
_entity_poly.type
_entity_poly.pdbx_seq_one_letter_code
_entity_poly.pdbx_strand_id
1 'polypeptide(L)'
;MTSPSRTPQTPRPTHLIAWNRDGGEAHPPSIRVLLDWLERDNNYERWRQDTTKVMIRREVVAELKAHGIGHRSGTDVNLKICMLEQAYLTARAIQSRPDLYKQVIHGKEISTAAHMRMICEHWSRLHPLMGPFMTHADDVRYNIRTE
;
A
#
# COMPACT_ATOMS: atom_id res chain seq x y z
N MET A 1 6.87 -20.28 43.34
CA MET A 1 5.99 -19.47 42.47
C MET A 1 6.83 -18.34 41.90
N THR A 2 7.28 -18.46 40.65
CA THR A 2 8.10 -17.44 39.98
C THR A 2 7.29 -16.83 38.84
N SER A 3 6.86 -15.58 39.02
CA SER A 3 6.29 -14.76 37.95
C SER A 3 7.40 -14.37 36.97
N PRO A 4 7.20 -14.42 35.65
CA PRO A 4 8.18 -13.89 34.71
C PRO A 4 8.06 -12.37 34.63
N SER A 5 9.19 -11.70 34.86
CA SER A 5 9.39 -10.27 34.72
C SER A 5 9.14 -9.85 33.26
N ARG A 6 8.15 -8.97 33.06
CA ARG A 6 7.85 -8.34 31.77
C ARG A 6 8.92 -7.29 31.51
N THR A 7 9.85 -7.59 30.60
CA THR A 7 10.84 -6.61 30.13
C THR A 7 10.13 -5.44 29.44
N PRO A 8 10.55 -4.17 29.66
CA PRO A 8 10.03 -3.04 28.91
C PRO A 8 10.40 -3.20 27.44
N GLN A 9 9.41 -3.38 26.57
CA GLN A 9 9.64 -3.29 25.14
C GLN A 9 9.95 -1.83 24.80
N THR A 10 11.14 -1.57 24.28
CA THR A 10 11.49 -0.29 23.69
C THR A 10 10.49 0.05 22.56
N PRO A 11 10.03 1.30 22.44
CA PRO A 11 9.11 1.69 21.37
C PRO A 11 9.76 1.39 20.01
N ARG A 12 9.13 0.53 19.21
CA ARG A 12 9.55 0.35 17.82
C ARG A 12 9.39 1.69 17.09
N PRO A 13 10.39 2.12 16.30
CA PRO A 13 10.23 3.24 15.39
C PRO A 13 8.92 3.08 14.59
N THR A 14 8.05 4.09 14.65
CA THR A 14 6.69 4.08 14.09
C THR A 14 6.63 3.75 12.59
N HIS A 15 7.72 4.01 11.87
CA HIS A 15 7.88 3.70 10.44
C HIS A 15 8.09 2.21 10.14
N LEU A 16 8.32 1.35 11.15
CA LEU A 16 8.59 -0.08 10.97
C LEU A 16 7.36 -0.98 11.14
N ILE A 17 6.22 -0.45 11.60
CA ILE A 17 5.02 -1.27 11.77
C ILE A 17 4.36 -1.46 10.41
N ALA A 18 4.22 -2.71 9.97
CA ALA A 18 3.60 -3.04 8.68
C ALA A 18 2.12 -2.63 8.66
N TRP A 19 1.70 -1.90 7.63
CA TRP A 19 0.32 -1.41 7.45
C TRP A 19 -0.74 -2.52 7.41
N ASN A 20 -0.36 -3.75 7.04
CA ASN A 20 -1.25 -4.91 7.03
C ASN A 20 -1.39 -5.57 8.42
N ARG A 21 -0.56 -5.19 9.40
CA ARG A 21 -0.39 -5.92 10.68
C ARG A 21 -0.37 -5.00 11.90
N ASP A 22 -0.72 -3.73 11.72
CA ASP A 22 -0.78 -2.77 12.81
C ASP A 22 -2.19 -2.62 13.39
N GLY A 23 -3.12 -3.49 13.01
CA GLY A 23 -4.43 -3.63 13.63
C GLY A 23 -4.39 -4.44 14.92
N GLY A 24 -5.47 -4.36 15.70
CA GLY A 24 -5.68 -5.13 16.94
C GLY A 24 -7.14 -5.54 17.10
N GLU A 25 -7.50 -6.12 18.25
CA GLU A 25 -8.90 -6.51 18.52
C GLU A 25 -9.88 -5.33 18.45
N ALA A 26 -9.41 -4.12 18.79
CA ALA A 26 -10.23 -2.91 18.84
C ALA A 26 -10.27 -2.12 17.52
N HIS A 27 -9.39 -2.40 16.55
CA HIS A 27 -9.34 -1.62 15.31
C HIS A 27 -8.76 -2.39 14.10
N PRO A 28 -9.23 -2.09 12.88
CA PRO A 28 -8.66 -2.68 11.67
C PRO A 28 -7.19 -2.24 11.45
N PRO A 29 -6.44 -2.98 10.62
CA PRO A 29 -5.11 -2.54 10.18
C PRO A 29 -5.20 -1.29 9.29
N SER A 30 -4.18 -0.44 9.33
CA SER A 30 -4.13 0.84 8.60
C SER A 30 -4.36 0.67 7.10
N ILE A 31 -3.90 -0.44 6.51
CA ILE A 31 -4.08 -0.68 5.07
C ILE A 31 -5.56 -0.75 4.70
N ARG A 32 -6.39 -1.34 5.57
CA ARG A 32 -7.81 -1.54 5.31
C ARG A 32 -8.50 -0.18 5.31
N VAL A 33 -8.28 0.62 6.35
CA VAL A 33 -8.83 1.97 6.45
C VAL A 33 -8.38 2.85 5.28
N LEU A 34 -7.10 2.75 4.88
CA LEU A 34 -6.60 3.51 3.73
C LEU A 34 -7.29 3.09 2.42
N LEU A 35 -7.42 1.80 2.16
CA LEU A 35 -8.09 1.32 0.94
C LEU A 35 -9.58 1.65 0.94
N ASP A 36 -10.26 1.51 2.09
CA ASP A 36 -11.67 1.89 2.25
C ASP A 36 -11.87 3.39 1.99
N TRP A 37 -10.94 4.25 2.47
CA TRP A 37 -10.96 5.68 2.18
C TRP A 37 -10.75 5.98 0.70
N LEU A 38 -9.79 5.32 0.06
CA LEU A 38 -9.47 5.52 -1.37
C LEU A 38 -10.64 5.12 -2.29
N GLU A 39 -11.35 4.05 -1.94
CA GLU A 39 -12.51 3.53 -2.68
C GLU A 39 -13.80 4.34 -2.46
N ARG A 40 -13.85 5.15 -1.39
CA ARG A 40 -15.03 5.96 -1.08
C ARG A 40 -15.13 7.16 -2.03
N ASP A 41 -16.29 7.31 -2.66
CA ASP A 41 -16.62 8.41 -3.56
C ASP A 41 -15.55 8.61 -4.66
N ASN A 42 -15.06 9.83 -4.85
CA ASN A 42 -14.00 10.18 -5.79
C ASN A 42 -12.65 10.44 -5.11
N ASN A 43 -12.40 9.83 -3.94
CA ASN A 43 -11.22 10.15 -3.13
C ASN A 43 -9.90 9.84 -3.82
N TYR A 44 -9.79 8.73 -4.56
CA TYR A 44 -8.58 8.46 -5.33
C TYR A 44 -8.40 9.43 -6.50
N GLU A 45 -9.47 9.84 -7.16
CA GLU A 45 -9.40 10.87 -8.21
C GLU A 45 -8.93 12.21 -7.64
N ARG A 46 -9.50 12.66 -6.52
CA ARG A 46 -9.04 13.83 -5.76
C ARG A 46 -7.57 13.69 -5.39
N TRP A 47 -7.18 12.51 -4.90
CA TRP A 47 -5.79 12.19 -4.61
C TRP A 47 -4.92 12.38 -5.83
N ARG A 48 -5.33 11.97 -7.04
CA ARG A 48 -4.52 12.12 -8.25
C ARG A 48 -4.40 13.58 -8.71
N GLN A 49 -5.48 14.36 -8.59
CA GLN A 49 -5.55 15.73 -9.12
C GLN A 49 -4.88 16.79 -8.22
N ASP A 50 -4.83 16.62 -6.89
CA ASP A 50 -4.28 17.65 -5.97
C ASP A 50 -2.75 17.74 -6.01
N THR A 51 -2.14 18.82 -6.50
CA THR A 51 -0.67 18.90 -6.62
C THR A 51 0.09 18.84 -5.29
N THR A 52 -0.51 19.28 -4.18
CA THR A 52 0.16 19.37 -2.87
C THR A 52 -0.12 18.17 -1.97
N LYS A 53 -1.27 17.50 -2.20
CA LYS A 53 -1.82 16.42 -1.38
C LYS A 53 -1.97 16.79 0.10
N VAL A 54 -1.85 18.07 0.51
CA VAL A 54 -1.75 18.45 1.93
C VAL A 54 -3.05 18.19 2.66
N MET A 55 -4.17 18.65 2.10
CA MET A 55 -5.48 18.48 2.72
C MET A 55 -5.91 17.02 2.70
N ILE A 56 -5.70 16.33 1.60
CA ILE A 56 -6.02 14.90 1.48
C ILE A 56 -5.24 14.06 2.50
N ARG A 57 -3.95 14.32 2.69
CA ARG A 57 -3.16 13.62 3.72
C ARG A 57 -3.71 13.87 5.12
N ARG A 58 -4.21 15.08 5.41
CA ARG A 58 -4.86 15.38 6.70
C ARG A 58 -6.18 14.65 6.86
N GLU A 59 -7.00 14.57 5.80
CA GLU A 59 -8.25 13.79 5.80
C GLU A 59 -8.00 12.31 6.11
N VAL A 60 -7.05 11.68 5.41
CA VAL A 60 -6.71 10.27 5.67
C VAL A 60 -6.17 10.06 7.09
N VAL A 61 -5.32 10.96 7.59
CA VAL A 61 -4.83 10.90 8.99
C VAL A 61 -5.99 11.04 9.98
N ALA A 62 -6.97 11.90 9.72
CA ALA A 62 -8.15 12.02 10.56
C ALA A 62 -9.00 10.74 10.54
N GLU A 63 -9.19 10.12 9.36
CA GLU A 63 -9.88 8.84 9.22
C GLU A 63 -9.16 7.74 10.03
N LEU A 64 -7.85 7.61 9.88
CA LEU A 64 -7.04 6.66 10.65
C LEU A 64 -7.22 6.86 12.16
N LYS A 65 -7.17 8.11 12.64
CA LYS A 65 -7.39 8.44 14.05
C LYS A 65 -8.80 8.09 14.54
N ALA A 66 -9.83 8.31 13.72
CA ALA A 66 -11.20 7.93 14.06
C ALA A 66 -11.35 6.41 14.23
N HIS A 67 -10.51 5.62 13.55
CA HIS A 67 -10.39 4.18 13.74
C HIS A 67 -9.37 3.77 14.83
N GLY A 68 -8.90 4.69 15.68
CA GLY A 68 -7.95 4.38 16.76
C GLY A 68 -6.48 4.28 16.35
N ILE A 69 -6.14 4.65 15.11
CA ILE A 69 -4.79 4.54 14.55
C ILE A 69 -4.11 5.92 14.64
N GLY A 70 -3.41 6.16 15.76
CA GLY A 70 -2.79 7.46 16.04
C GLY A 70 -1.34 7.63 15.54
N HIS A 71 -0.66 6.55 15.15
CA HIS A 71 0.79 6.55 14.88
C HIS A 71 1.18 6.90 13.44
N ARG A 72 0.21 7.02 12.51
CA ARG A 72 0.48 7.33 11.10
C ARG A 72 0.46 8.83 10.84
N SER A 73 1.50 9.32 10.19
CA SER A 73 1.62 10.72 9.76
C SER A 73 1.14 10.91 8.31
N GLY A 74 0.96 12.17 7.91
CA GLY A 74 0.67 12.50 6.50
C GLY A 74 1.79 12.06 5.55
N THR A 75 3.04 12.09 5.99
CA THR A 75 4.19 11.57 5.22
C THR A 75 4.08 10.07 5.01
N ASP A 76 3.69 9.31 6.05
CA ASP A 76 3.48 7.87 5.94
C ASP A 76 2.35 7.54 4.98
N VAL A 77 1.23 8.28 5.05
CA VAL A 77 0.10 8.16 4.11
C VAL A 77 0.57 8.38 2.68
N ASN A 78 1.33 9.45 2.44
CA ASN A 78 1.84 9.76 1.10
C ASN A 78 2.69 8.63 0.55
N LEU A 79 3.68 8.21 1.33
CA LEU A 79 4.58 7.14 0.93
C LEU A 79 3.80 5.86 0.65
N LYS A 80 2.83 5.52 1.52
CA LYS A 80 2.05 4.29 1.36
C LYS A 80 1.20 4.32 0.09
N ILE A 81 0.53 5.42 -0.23
CA ILE A 81 -0.25 5.52 -1.48
C ILE A 81 0.69 5.40 -2.69
N CYS A 82 1.84 6.08 -2.71
CA CYS A 82 2.82 5.94 -3.80
C CYS A 82 3.29 4.48 -3.96
N MET A 83 3.52 3.76 -2.86
CA MET A 83 3.89 2.34 -2.91
C MET A 83 2.76 1.46 -3.47
N LEU A 84 1.50 1.75 -3.15
CA LEU A 84 0.35 1.04 -3.73
C LEU A 84 0.25 1.31 -5.23
N GLU A 85 0.46 2.56 -5.66
CA GLU A 85 0.47 2.92 -7.07
C GLU A 85 1.57 2.17 -7.83
N GLN A 86 2.79 2.17 -7.31
CA GLN A 86 3.92 1.45 -7.91
C GLN A 86 3.70 -0.06 -7.96
N ALA A 87 3.17 -0.66 -6.88
CA ALA A 87 2.85 -2.08 -6.85
C ALA A 87 1.80 -2.43 -7.92
N TYR A 88 0.75 -1.63 -8.06
CA TYR A 88 -0.27 -1.82 -9.08
C TYR A 88 0.30 -1.72 -10.49
N LEU A 89 1.10 -0.70 -10.79
CA LEU A 89 1.72 -0.52 -12.11
C LEU A 89 2.65 -1.69 -12.46
N THR A 90 3.42 -2.16 -11.48
CA THR A 90 4.30 -3.33 -11.66
C THR A 90 3.49 -4.59 -11.94
N ALA A 91 2.41 -4.83 -11.19
CA ALA A 91 1.52 -5.96 -11.44
C ALA A 91 0.82 -5.85 -12.80
N ARG A 92 0.43 -4.65 -13.24
CA ARG A 92 -0.13 -4.38 -14.57
C ARG A 92 0.88 -4.69 -15.67
N ALA A 93 2.15 -4.31 -15.50
CA ALA A 93 3.22 -4.63 -16.44
C ALA A 93 3.49 -6.14 -16.54
N ILE A 94 3.49 -6.84 -15.41
CA ILE A 94 3.59 -8.31 -15.34
C ILE A 94 2.42 -8.96 -16.09
N GLN A 95 1.20 -8.46 -15.87
CA GLN A 95 0.00 -8.97 -16.55
C GLN A 95 0.08 -8.80 -18.07
N SER A 96 0.53 -7.64 -18.55
CA SER A 96 0.60 -7.33 -19.98
C SER A 96 1.76 -8.02 -20.70
N ARG A 97 2.88 -8.30 -20.01
CA ARG A 97 4.10 -8.85 -20.61
C ARG A 97 4.69 -9.97 -19.75
N PRO A 98 3.96 -11.07 -19.53
CA PRO A 98 4.37 -12.12 -18.60
C PRO A 98 5.73 -12.73 -18.94
N ASP A 99 6.09 -12.78 -20.23
CA ASP A 99 7.36 -13.33 -20.68
C ASP A 99 8.58 -12.52 -20.24
N LEU A 100 8.43 -11.20 -20.08
CA LEU A 100 9.51 -10.30 -19.66
C LEU A 100 9.70 -10.28 -18.14
N TYR A 101 8.68 -10.72 -17.38
CA TYR A 101 8.67 -10.69 -15.92
C TYR A 101 8.55 -12.08 -15.31
N LYS A 102 9.08 -13.10 -16.01
CA LYS A 102 9.21 -14.45 -15.45
C LYS A 102 10.04 -14.39 -14.18
N GLN A 103 9.51 -14.96 -13.12
CA GLN A 103 10.15 -14.95 -11.81
C GLN A 103 10.44 -16.39 -11.37
N VAL A 104 11.66 -16.62 -10.91
CA VAL A 104 12.10 -17.91 -10.37
C VAL A 104 12.39 -17.75 -8.88
N ILE A 105 11.77 -18.60 -8.05
CA ILE A 105 11.99 -18.64 -6.61
C ILE A 105 12.42 -20.06 -6.25
N HIS A 106 13.56 -20.17 -5.54
CA HIS A 106 14.16 -21.46 -5.16
C HIS A 106 14.33 -22.42 -6.35
N GLY A 107 14.75 -21.90 -7.50
CA GLY A 107 14.99 -22.69 -8.72
C GLY A 107 13.74 -23.10 -9.49
N LYS A 108 12.54 -22.66 -9.09
CA LYS A 108 11.27 -22.94 -9.77
C LYS A 108 10.61 -21.66 -10.28
N GLU A 109 10.22 -21.65 -11.56
CA GLU A 109 9.40 -20.57 -12.12
C GLU A 109 8.03 -20.56 -11.44
N ILE A 110 7.64 -19.37 -10.95
CA ILE A 110 6.32 -19.16 -10.37
C ILE A 110 5.34 -18.67 -11.44
N SER A 111 4.06 -19.03 -11.29
CA SER A 111 3.03 -18.52 -12.20
C SER A 111 2.96 -16.98 -12.17
N THR A 112 2.60 -16.36 -13.30
CA THR A 112 2.33 -14.91 -13.41
C THR A 112 1.37 -14.44 -12.31
N ALA A 113 0.31 -15.19 -12.03
CA ALA A 113 -0.65 -14.85 -10.98
C ALA A 113 -0.02 -14.84 -9.57
N ALA A 114 0.87 -15.79 -9.27
CA ALA A 114 1.60 -15.81 -8.00
C ALA A 114 2.56 -14.61 -7.90
N HIS A 115 3.28 -14.30 -8.99
CA HIS A 115 4.16 -13.14 -9.05
C HIS A 115 3.38 -11.83 -8.81
N MET A 116 2.25 -11.64 -9.50
CA MET A 116 1.38 -10.48 -9.31
C MET A 116 0.88 -10.35 -7.86
N ARG A 117 0.46 -11.44 -7.22
CA ARG A 117 0.01 -11.40 -5.80
C ARG A 117 1.15 -11.02 -4.84
N MET A 118 2.38 -11.42 -5.14
CA MET A 118 3.54 -11.02 -4.32
C MET A 118 3.83 -9.52 -4.43
N ILE A 119 3.68 -8.95 -5.62
CA ILE A 119 3.96 -7.53 -5.88
C ILE A 119 2.80 -6.65 -5.40
N CYS A 120 1.57 -7.01 -5.77
CA CYS A 120 0.37 -6.24 -5.54
C CYS A 120 -0.69 -7.12 -4.83
N GLU A 121 -0.50 -7.31 -3.53
CA GLU A 121 -1.41 -8.06 -2.65
C GLU A 121 -2.88 -7.60 -2.81
N HIS A 122 -3.09 -6.30 -2.98
CA HIS A 122 -4.42 -5.68 -3.05
C HIS A 122 -4.93 -5.49 -4.49
N TRP A 123 -4.42 -6.28 -5.46
CA TRP A 123 -4.75 -6.14 -6.89
C TRP A 123 -6.26 -6.05 -7.17
N SER A 124 -7.07 -6.91 -6.55
CA SER A 124 -8.52 -6.96 -6.78
C SER A 124 -9.23 -5.65 -6.40
N ARG A 125 -8.72 -4.95 -5.39
CA ARG A 125 -9.22 -3.64 -4.93
C ARG A 125 -8.65 -2.50 -5.75
N LEU A 126 -7.34 -2.55 -6.02
CA LEU A 126 -6.63 -1.49 -6.72
C LEU A 126 -6.93 -1.43 -8.22
N HIS A 127 -7.19 -2.56 -8.88
CA HIS A 127 -7.41 -2.58 -10.32
C HIS A 127 -8.63 -1.76 -10.79
N PRO A 128 -9.85 -1.96 -10.24
CA PRO A 128 -10.99 -1.12 -10.61
C PRO A 128 -10.83 0.34 -10.17
N LEU A 129 -10.10 0.58 -9.07
CA LEU A 129 -9.86 1.92 -8.53
C LEU A 129 -8.85 2.73 -9.35
N MET A 130 -7.70 2.14 -9.68
CA MET A 130 -6.55 2.83 -10.27
C MET A 130 -6.52 2.77 -11.79
N GLY A 131 -7.07 1.70 -12.38
CA GLY A 131 -7.08 1.48 -13.82
C GLY A 131 -7.58 2.68 -14.64
N PRO A 132 -8.71 3.31 -14.29
CA PRO A 132 -9.24 4.46 -15.02
C PRO A 132 -8.34 5.71 -15.00
N PHE A 133 -7.47 5.86 -14.00
CA PHE A 133 -6.70 7.10 -13.77
C PHE A 133 -5.20 6.98 -14.07
N MET A 134 -4.71 5.76 -14.28
CA MET A 134 -3.29 5.51 -14.50
C MET A 134 -2.95 5.39 -15.97
N THR A 135 -2.18 6.36 -16.44
CA THR A 135 -1.76 6.50 -17.84
C THR A 135 -0.48 5.73 -18.12
N HIS A 136 -0.06 5.70 -19.39
CA HIS A 136 1.25 5.19 -19.76
C HIS A 136 2.41 6.05 -19.21
N ALA A 137 2.19 7.34 -18.99
CA ALA A 137 3.19 8.21 -18.36
C ALA A 137 3.45 7.81 -16.91
N ASP A 138 2.44 7.27 -16.21
CA ASP A 138 2.61 6.71 -14.87
C ASP A 138 3.45 5.44 -14.87
N ASP A 139 3.30 4.57 -15.88
CA ASP A 139 4.17 3.41 -16.06
C ASP A 139 5.63 3.86 -16.11
N VAL A 140 5.95 4.89 -16.90
CA VAL A 140 7.33 5.40 -17.03
C VAL A 140 7.82 6.04 -15.74
N ARG A 141 6.98 6.86 -15.08
CA ARG A 141 7.35 7.60 -13.87
C ARG A 141 7.73 6.70 -12.69
N TYR A 142 7.07 5.56 -12.53
CA TYR A 142 7.27 4.66 -11.39
C TYR A 142 8.19 3.47 -11.68
N ASN A 143 8.55 3.26 -12.96
CA ASN A 143 9.34 2.11 -13.40
C ASN A 143 10.83 2.46 -13.64
N ILE A 144 11.40 3.40 -12.86
CA ILE A 144 12.83 3.81 -12.88
C ILE A 144 13.76 2.69 -12.33
N ARG A 145 13.49 1.42 -12.63
CA ARG A 145 14.36 0.28 -12.34
C ARG A 145 14.26 -0.79 -13.43
N THR A 146 14.63 -0.43 -14.65
CA THR A 146 15.17 -1.36 -15.65
C THR A 146 16.07 -0.56 -16.60
N GLU A 147 17.17 -0.03 -16.07
CA GLU A 147 18.42 0.21 -16.82
C GLU A 147 19.57 -0.31 -15.96
#